data_AF-F3FJV7-F1
#
_entry.id   AF-F3FJV7-F1
#
_cell.length_a   1.000
_cell.length_b   1.000
_cell.length_c   1.000
_cell.angle_alpha   90.00
_cell.angle_beta   90.00
_cell.angle_gamma   90.00
#
_symmetry.space_group_name_H-M   'P 1'
#
loop_
_entity.id
_entity.type
_entity.pdbx_description
1 polymer ?
#
loop_
_entity_poly.entity_id
_entity_poly.type
_entity_poly.pdbx_seq_one_letter_code
_entity_poly.pdbx_strand_id
1 'polypeptide(L)'
;MERTVRPADAVRGKEGEIRRLIDTYGFIEPRLFGSAARGDDHEGSDLDLLATIPPALIGKISLFDIAELEDELQAMVGGPGRLPREQQHA
;
A
#
# COMPACT_ATOMS: atom_id res chain seq x y z
N MET A 1 5.39 -11.92 21.18
CA MET A 1 5.09 -10.47 21.11
C MET A 1 5.49 -10.04 19.72
N GLU A 2 4.50 -9.76 18.87
CA GLU A 2 4.75 -9.26 17.52
C GLU A 2 5.41 -7.88 17.66
N ARG A 3 6.62 -7.73 17.11
CA ARG A 3 7.29 -6.44 17.08
C ARG A 3 6.71 -5.68 15.90
N THR A 4 5.70 -4.87 16.15
CA THR A 4 5.13 -3.99 15.15
C THR A 4 6.11 -2.84 14.91
N VAL A 5 6.49 -2.62 13.65
CA VAL A 5 7.39 -1.53 13.27
C VAL A 5 6.55 -0.30 12.94
N ARG A 6 7.09 0.90 13.15
CA ARG A 6 6.44 2.14 12.70
C ARG A 6 6.36 2.15 11.16
N PRO A 7 5.20 2.44 10.55
CA PRO A 7 5.03 2.49 9.10
C PRO A 7 6.11 3.29 8.35
N ALA A 8 6.50 4.45 8.86
CA ALA A 8 7.52 5.29 8.25
C ALA A 8 8.90 4.60 8.20
N ASP A 9 9.22 3.77 9.20
CA ASP A 9 10.45 2.98 9.22
C ASP A 9 10.35 1.76 8.30
N ALA A 10 9.15 1.17 8.15
CA ALA A 10 8.92 0.02 7.27
C ALA A 10 9.07 0.36 5.77
N VAL A 11 8.75 1.59 5.39
CA VAL A 11 8.87 2.12 4.02
C VAL A 11 10.29 2.64 3.73
N ARG A 12 11.03 3.06 4.76
CA ARG A 12 12.36 3.64 4.62
C ARG A 12 13.32 2.70 3.89
N GLY A 13 13.87 3.16 2.77
CA GLY A 13 14.77 2.39 1.92
C GLY A 13 14.09 1.46 0.91
N LYS A 14 12.75 1.39 0.91
CA LYS A 14 11.94 0.63 -0.06
C LYS A 14 11.13 1.52 -1.01
N GLU A 15 11.29 2.84 -0.92
CA GLU A 15 10.48 3.82 -1.66
C GLU A 15 10.55 3.59 -3.18
N GLY A 16 11.72 3.21 -3.68
CA GLY A 16 11.92 2.88 -5.09
C GLY A 16 11.22 1.60 -5.53
N GLU A 17 11.15 0.58 -4.67
CA GLU A 17 10.46 -0.68 -4.95
C GLU A 17 8.94 -0.47 -4.91
N ILE A 18 8.44 0.24 -3.90
CA ILE A 18 7.04 0.66 -3.79
C ILE A 18 6.63 1.47 -5.02
N ARG A 19 7.46 2.43 -5.43
CA ARG A 19 7.19 3.24 -6.63
C ARG A 19 7.06 2.39 -7.89
N ARG A 20 8.00 1.45 -8.09
CA ARG A 20 8.00 0.55 -9.24
C ARG A 20 6.77 -0.35 -9.26
N LEU A 21 6.39 -0.91 -8.12
CA LEU A 21 5.18 -1.72 -8.00
C LEU A 21 3.93 -0.91 -8.36
N ILE A 22 3.79 0.30 -7.82
CA ILE A 22 2.65 1.17 -8.16
C ILE A 22 2.64 1.50 -9.67
N ASP A 23 3.82 1.70 -10.27
CA ASP A 23 3.97 1.95 -11.71
C ASP A 23 3.59 0.73 -12.58
N THR A 24 3.75 -0.52 -12.12
CA THR A 24 3.34 -1.71 -12.90
C THR A 24 1.83 -1.82 -13.05
N TYR A 25 1.07 -1.28 -12.10
CA TYR A 25 -0.39 -1.12 -12.19
C TYR A 25 -0.81 0.12 -12.98
N GLY A 26 0.15 0.91 -13.46
CA GLY A 26 -0.07 2.14 -14.23
C GLY A 26 -0.56 3.32 -13.40
N PHE A 27 -0.49 3.23 -12.06
CA PHE A 27 -0.78 4.34 -11.16
C PHE A 27 0.44 5.27 -11.07
N ILE A 28 0.20 6.55 -10.79
CA ILE A 28 1.23 7.58 -10.81
C ILE A 28 1.23 8.40 -9.52
N GLU A 29 2.32 9.13 -9.29
CA GLU A 29 2.46 10.08 -8.17
C GLU A 29 2.15 9.51 -6.77
N PRO A 30 2.72 8.36 -6.36
CA PRO A 30 2.51 7.82 -5.03
C PRO A 30 3.11 8.75 -3.99
N ARG A 31 2.33 8.98 -2.94
CA ARG A 31 2.69 9.82 -1.81
C ARG A 31 2.28 9.13 -0.52
N LEU A 32 3.15 9.23 0.48
CA LEU A 32 2.81 8.91 1.85
C LEU A 32 1.74 9.88 2.35
N PHE A 33 0.75 9.38 3.06
CA PHE A 33 -0.28 10.19 3.70
C PHE A 33 -0.41 9.80 5.19
N GLY A 34 -1.36 10.40 5.90
CA GLY A 34 -1.68 9.99 7.26
C GLY A 34 -0.59 10.34 8.29
N SER A 35 -0.57 9.57 9.38
CA SER A 35 0.36 9.77 10.51
C SER A 35 1.82 9.60 10.10
N ALA A 36 2.11 8.63 9.22
CA ALA A 36 3.46 8.36 8.73
C ALA A 36 4.04 9.56 7.94
N ALA A 37 3.22 10.23 7.13
CA ALA A 37 3.63 11.45 6.44
C ALA A 37 3.91 12.64 7.38
N ARG A 38 3.27 12.67 8.55
CA ARG A 38 3.47 13.72 9.56
C ARG A 38 4.60 13.41 10.56
N GLY A 39 5.07 12.15 10.58
CA GLY A 39 6.00 11.66 11.60
C GLY A 39 5.34 11.40 12.96
N ASP A 40 4.01 11.30 13.00
CA ASP A 40 3.21 11.01 14.19
C ASP A 40 2.85 9.51 14.31
N ASP A 41 3.39 8.67 13.41
CA ASP A 41 3.12 7.24 13.43
C ASP A 41 3.85 6.52 14.57
N HIS A 42 3.21 5.48 15.06
CA HIS A 42 3.71 4.63 16.13
C HIS A 42 3.62 3.17 15.72
N GLU A 43 4.19 2.29 16.54
CA GLU A 43 4.09 0.84 16.34
C GLU A 43 2.61 0.43 16.27
N GLY A 44 2.23 -0.27 15.20
CA GLY A 44 0.83 -0.66 14.93
C GLY A 44 -0.06 0.42 14.29
N SER A 45 0.50 1.57 13.90
CA SER A 45 -0.20 2.49 12.97
C SER A 45 -0.38 1.84 11.59
N ASP A 46 -1.45 2.21 10.88
CA ASP A 46 -1.62 1.85 9.47
C ASP A 46 -0.67 2.67 8.57
N LEU A 47 -0.36 2.12 7.39
CA LEU A 47 0.39 2.82 6.34
C LEU A 47 -0.57 3.35 5.28
N ASP A 48 -0.75 4.67 5.23
CA ASP A 48 -1.58 5.31 4.22
C ASP A 48 -0.76 5.75 2.99
N LEU A 49 -1.15 5.28 1.81
CA LEU A 49 -0.60 5.70 0.52
C LEU A 49 -1.69 6.28 -0.36
N LEU A 50 -1.38 7.39 -1.03
CA LEU A 50 -2.19 7.95 -2.11
C LEU A 50 -1.45 7.75 -3.42
N ALA A 51 -2.13 7.21 -4.42
CA ALA A 51 -1.67 7.17 -5.80
C ALA A 51 -2.77 7.69 -6.73
N THR A 52 -2.37 8.25 -7.87
CA THR A 52 -3.28 8.81 -8.86
C THR A 52 -3.54 7.81 -9.97
N ILE A 53 -4.82 7.57 -10.24
CA ILE A 53 -5.27 6.80 -11.41
C ILE A 53 -5.29 7.76 -12.61
N PRO A 54 -4.42 7.59 -13.62
CA PRO A 54 -4.43 8.46 -14.79
C PRO A 54 -5.72 8.26 -15.61
N PRO A 55 -6.18 9.29 -16.36
CA PRO A 55 -7.39 9.20 -17.19
C PRO A 55 -7.42 8.01 -18.15
N ALA A 56 -6.26 7.58 -18.65
CA ALA A 56 -6.14 6.45 -19.56
C ALA A 56 -6.55 5.09 -18.97
N LEU A 57 -6.63 4.98 -17.63
CA LEU A 57 -7.06 3.80 -16.89
C LEU A 57 -8.52 3.86 -16.41
N ILE A 58 -9.22 4.98 -16.56
CA ILE A 58 -10.63 5.09 -16.18
C ILE A 58 -11.46 4.08 -17.00
N GLY A 59 -12.21 3.22 -16.31
CA GLY A 59 -12.99 2.15 -16.93
C GLY A 59 -12.19 0.91 -17.36
N LYS A 60 -10.86 0.90 -17.16
CA LYS A 60 -9.99 -0.27 -17.37
C LYS A 60 -9.50 -0.88 -16.07
N ILE A 61 -9.33 -0.05 -15.05
CA ILE A 61 -8.98 -0.49 -13.70
C ILE A 61 -10.22 -1.03 -12.98
N SER A 62 -10.04 -2.13 -12.28
CA SER A 62 -11.05 -2.76 -11.42
C SER A 62 -10.67 -2.60 -9.95
N LEU A 63 -11.65 -2.86 -9.07
CA LEU A 63 -11.38 -2.96 -7.63
C LEU A 63 -10.45 -4.14 -7.29
N PHE A 64 -10.39 -5.18 -8.14
CA PHE A 64 -9.48 -6.31 -7.93
C PHE A 64 -8.03 -5.93 -8.19
N ASP A 65 -7.76 -5.09 -9.20
CA ASP A 65 -6.39 -4.59 -9.46
C ASP A 65 -5.88 -3.74 -8.29
N ILE A 66 -6.78 -2.95 -7.68
CA ILE A 66 -6.46 -2.14 -6.49
C ILE A 66 -6.18 -3.05 -5.28
N ALA A 67 -7.00 -4.08 -5.07
CA ALA A 67 -6.84 -5.02 -3.97
C ALA A 67 -5.55 -5.86 -4.11
N GLU A 68 -5.20 -6.28 -5.32
CA GLU A 68 -3.95 -7.00 -5.58
C GLU A 68 -2.72 -6.12 -5.31
N LEU A 69 -2.76 -4.86 -5.76
CA LEU A 69 -1.72 -3.88 -5.42
C LEU A 69 -1.60 -3.66 -3.90
N GLU A 70 -2.71 -3.60 -3.17
CA GLU A 70 -2.72 -3.48 -1.70
C GLU A 70 -2.05 -4.69 -1.04
N ASP A 71 -2.40 -5.90 -1.45
CA ASP A 71 -1.81 -7.15 -0.93
C ASP A 71 -0.30 -7.21 -1.20
N GLU A 72 0.15 -6.85 -2.41
CA GLU A 72 1.57 -6.82 -2.76
C GLU A 72 2.35 -5.75 -1.98
N LEU A 73 1.78 -4.54 -1.83
CA LEU A 73 2.39 -3.48 -1.02
C LEU A 73 2.53 -3.93 0.44
N GLN A 74 1.49 -4.54 0.99
CA GLN A 74 1.49 -5.06 2.36
C GLN A 74 2.55 -6.13 2.58
N ALA A 75 2.68 -7.07 1.64
CA ALA A 75 3.72 -8.09 1.66
C ALA A 75 5.13 -7.47 1.61
N MET A 76 5.30 -6.37 0.87
CA MET A 76 6.57 -5.65 0.75
C MET A 76 6.95 -4.90 2.03
N VAL A 77 6.00 -4.23 2.69
CA VAL A 77 6.28 -3.43 3.90
C VAL A 77 6.28 -4.25 5.19
N GLY A 78 5.63 -5.42 5.21
CA GLY A 78 5.68 -6.34 6.35
C GLY A 78 4.82 -5.93 7.55
N GLY A 79 3.81 -5.09 7.35
CA GLY A 79 2.82 -4.74 8.37
C GLY A 79 1.72 -5.80 8.50
N PRO A 80 1.08 -5.97 9.68
CA PRO A 80 0.01 -6.93 9.87
C PRO A 80 -1.28 -6.38 9.22
N GLY A 81 -1.37 -6.50 7.90
CA GLY A 81 -2.67 -6.39 7.28
C GLY A 81 -3.39 -7.73 7.39
N ARG A 82 -4.60 -7.61 7.94
CA ARG A 82 -5.69 -8.56 7.85
C ARG A 82 -5.56 -9.43 6.59
N LEU A 83 -5.44 -10.74 6.77
CA LEU A 83 -5.43 -11.76 5.72
C LEU A 83 -6.44 -11.41 4.61
N PRO A 84 -6.10 -11.64 3.32
CA PRO A 84 -7.09 -11.59 2.26
C PRO A 84 -8.20 -12.55 2.65
N ARG A 85 -9.42 -12.02 2.84
CA ARG A 85 -10.59 -12.87 2.99
C ARG A 85 -10.74 -13.56 1.65
N GLU A 86 -10.39 -14.85 1.63
CA GLU A 86 -10.72 -15.75 0.55
C GLU A 86 -12.12 -15.41 0.05
N GLN A 87 -12.22 -15.19 -1.26
CA GLN A 87 -13.46 -15.06 -2.00
C GLN A 87 -14.36 -16.26 -1.63
N GLN A 88 -15.22 -16.10 -0.61
CA GLN A 88 -16.32 -17.01 -0.38
C GLN A 88 -17.37 -16.71 -1.44
N HIS A 89 -17.11 -17.23 -2.64
CA HIS A 89 -18.17 -17.52 -3.60
C HIS A 89 -19.11 -18.54 -2.94
N ALA A 90 -20.32 -18.08 -2.62
CA ALA A 90 -21.55 -18.86 -2.66
C ALA A 90 -22.65 -17.95 -3.21
#